data_AF-A0A512M9N5-F1
#
_entry.id   AF-A0A512M9N5-F1
#
_cell.length_a   1.000
_cell.length_b   1.000
_cell.length_c   1.000
_cell.angle_alpha   90.00
_cell.angle_beta   90.00
_cell.angle_gamma   90.00
#
_symmetry.space_group_name_H-M   'P 1'
#
loop_
_entity.id
_entity.type
_entity.pdbx_description
1 polymer ?
#
loop_
_entity_poly.entity_id
_entity_poly.type
_entity_poly.pdbx_seq_one_letter_code
_entity_poly.pdbx_strand_id
1 'polypeptide(L)'
;MSQTLADETYDAGAYTREVIEQVWQLAQTIPGNDPAVWRKDEFGAWLHRQDYRNRHSEFGWEIADGGYRMRSMGLTALRPMQWQNHVDFLVASRNQAVVTADGLRNSRRLL
;
A
#
# COMPACT_ATOMS: atom_id res chain seq x y z
N MET A 1 -27.10 -32.63 10.99
CA MET A 1 -26.44 -32.59 9.67
C MET A 1 -27.07 -31.43 8.93
N SER A 2 -26.44 -30.26 8.98
CA SER A 2 -25.52 -29.76 7.93
C SER A 2 -26.32 -29.04 6.85
N GLN A 3 -26.12 -27.77 6.49
CA GLN A 3 -25.18 -26.72 6.87
C GLN A 3 -25.89 -25.40 6.52
N THR A 4 -25.70 -24.37 7.35
CA THR A 4 -26.13 -23.00 7.10
C THR A 4 -25.27 -22.42 5.98
N LEU A 5 -25.88 -22.09 4.83
CA LEU A 5 -25.27 -21.33 3.75
C LEU A 5 -25.23 -19.85 4.18
N ALA A 6 -24.17 -19.46 4.88
CA ALA A 6 -23.85 -18.06 5.10
C ALA A 6 -22.69 -17.68 4.18
N ASP A 7 -23.04 -16.95 3.12
CA ASP A 7 -22.33 -15.72 2.75
C ASP A 7 -20.83 -15.84 2.48
N GLU A 8 -20.45 -16.64 1.48
CA GLU A 8 -19.12 -16.56 0.87
C GLU A 8 -19.13 -15.54 -0.28
N THR A 9 -19.36 -14.27 0.04
CA THR A 9 -18.85 -13.18 -0.82
C THR A 9 -17.32 -13.15 -0.66
N TYR A 10 -16.64 -13.97 -1.46
CA TYR A 10 -15.19 -13.89 -1.62
C TYR A 10 -14.81 -12.46 -2.06
N ASP A 11 -14.15 -11.70 -1.18
CA ASP A 11 -13.45 -10.46 -1.56
C ASP A 11 -12.33 -10.85 -2.53
N ALA A 12 -12.62 -10.82 -3.83
CA ALA A 12 -11.68 -11.17 -4.89
C ALA A 12 -10.39 -10.33 -4.87
N GLY A 13 -10.33 -9.28 -4.03
CA GLY A 13 -9.15 -8.45 -3.81
C GLY A 13 -8.43 -8.65 -2.46
N ALA A 14 -8.86 -9.56 -1.57
CA ALA A 14 -8.23 -9.74 -0.26
C ALA A 14 -6.89 -10.50 -0.35
N TYR A 15 -5.78 -9.81 -0.10
CA TYR A 15 -4.47 -10.45 0.07
C TYR A 15 -4.39 -11.20 1.41
N THR A 16 -3.72 -12.35 1.43
CA THR A 16 -3.44 -13.07 2.68
C THR A 16 -2.50 -12.26 3.58
N ARG A 17 -2.48 -12.57 4.88
CA ARG A 17 -1.59 -11.92 5.84
C ARG A 17 -0.12 -12.05 5.45
N GLU A 18 0.25 -13.19 4.89
CA GLU A 18 1.61 -13.50 4.44
C GLU A 18 2.00 -12.62 3.25
N VAL A 19 1.08 -12.36 2.31
CA VAL A 19 1.34 -11.44 1.19
C VAL A 19 1.44 -10.01 1.69
N ILE A 20 0.55 -9.59 2.60
CA ILE A 20 0.60 -8.25 3.21
C ILE A 20 1.94 -8.03 3.90
N GLU A 21 2.41 -9.01 4.66
CA GLU A 21 3.70 -8.95 5.33
C GLU A 21 4.84 -8.88 4.32
N GLN A 22 4.86 -9.74 3.30
CA GLN A 22 5.89 -9.72 2.27
C GLN A 22 5.94 -8.39 1.52
N VAL A 23 4.79 -7.81 1.16
CA VAL A 23 4.76 -6.51 0.47
C VAL A 23 5.16 -5.37 1.41
N TRP A 24 4.79 -5.41 2.69
CA TRP A 24 5.29 -4.45 3.69
C TRP A 24 6.82 -4.45 3.76
N GLN A 25 7.44 -5.64 3.69
CA GLN A 25 8.90 -5.76 3.71
C GLN A 25 9.59 -5.10 2.50
N LEU A 26 8.88 -4.84 1.40
CA LEU A 26 9.39 -4.12 0.22
C LEU A 26 9.41 -2.59 0.41
N ALA A 27 8.71 -2.05 1.41
CA ALA A 27 8.71 -0.61 1.68
C ALA A 27 10.08 -0.18 2.26
N GLN A 28 10.45 1.07 1.98
CA GLN A 28 11.73 1.65 2.40
C GLN A 28 11.78 1.73 3.93
N THR A 29 12.88 1.26 4.53
CA THR A 29 13.16 1.45 5.95
C THR A 29 13.82 2.81 6.17
N ILE A 30 13.56 3.42 7.33
CA ILE A 30 14.10 4.74 7.68
C ILE A 30 15.01 4.58 8.91
N PRO A 31 16.30 4.94 8.81
CA PRO A 31 17.20 4.92 9.97
C PRO A 31 16.63 5.75 11.12
N GLY A 32 16.69 5.19 12.34
CA GLY A 32 16.19 5.85 13.56
C GLY A 32 14.72 5.58 13.88
N ASN A 33 13.95 4.95 13.00
CA ASN A 33 12.58 4.48 13.27
C ASN A 33 12.53 2.95 13.39
N ASP A 34 11.52 2.44 14.11
CA ASP A 34 11.22 1.01 14.13
C ASP A 34 10.66 0.56 12.75
N PRO A 35 11.37 -0.28 11.98
CA PRO A 35 10.93 -0.72 10.66
C PRO A 35 9.73 -1.69 10.71
N ALA A 36 9.35 -2.19 11.89
CA ALA A 36 8.12 -2.95 12.08
C ALA A 36 6.89 -2.03 12.17
N VAL A 37 7.08 -0.73 12.43
CA VAL A 37 5.99 0.24 12.63
C VAL A 37 5.93 1.25 11.50
N TRP A 38 7.07 1.82 11.10
CA TRP A 38 7.16 2.94 10.17
C TRP A 38 8.04 2.62 8.97
N ARG A 39 7.51 2.88 7.78
CA ARG A 39 8.23 2.78 6.51
C ARG A 39 7.80 3.88 5.55
N LYS A 40 8.45 3.97 4.40
CA LYS A 40 8.06 4.85 3.30
C LYS A 40 7.77 4.06 2.04
N ASP A 41 6.80 4.51 1.25
CA ASP A 41 6.61 3.99 -0.10
C ASP A 41 7.77 4.40 -1.03
N GLU A 42 7.77 3.92 -2.27
CA GLU A 42 8.81 4.25 -3.25
C GLU A 42 8.89 5.74 -3.60
N PHE A 43 7.85 6.50 -3.28
CA PHE A 43 7.77 7.94 -3.49
C PHE A 43 8.13 8.78 -2.25
N GLY A 44 8.45 8.12 -1.14
CA GLY A 44 8.88 8.75 0.10
C GLY A 44 7.74 9.17 1.04
N ALA A 45 6.50 8.75 0.78
CA ALA A 45 5.37 8.99 1.69
C ALA A 45 5.39 8.01 2.87
N TRP A 46 5.10 8.50 4.07
CA TRP A 46 5.04 7.70 5.29
C TRP A 46 3.91 6.68 5.24
N LEU A 47 4.22 5.47 5.71
CA LEU A 47 3.31 4.36 5.89
C LEU A 47 3.37 3.90 7.35
N HIS A 48 2.21 3.64 7.94
CA HIS A 48 2.10 3.04 9.27
C HIS A 48 1.62 1.60 9.16
N ARG A 49 2.34 0.65 9.77
CA ARG A 49 2.10 -0.80 9.60
C ARG A 49 0.66 -1.22 9.90
N GLN A 50 0.03 -0.61 10.91
CA GLN A 50 -1.31 -0.96 11.35
C GLN A 50 -2.42 -0.30 10.51
N ASP A 51 -2.08 0.67 9.67
CA ASP A 51 -3.03 1.41 8.82
C ASP A 51 -3.20 0.82 7.41
N TYR A 52 -2.97 -0.49 7.27
CA TYR A 52 -3.25 -1.19 6.01
C TYR A 52 -4.74 -1.10 5.66
N ARG A 53 -5.05 -0.66 4.42
CA ARG A 53 -6.41 -0.34 3.93
C ARG A 53 -7.16 0.75 4.72
N ASN A 54 -6.48 1.50 5.60
CA ASN A 54 -7.10 2.59 6.34
C ASN A 54 -6.94 3.93 5.59
N ARG A 55 -7.86 4.22 4.66
CA ARG A 55 -7.87 5.50 3.91
C ARG A 55 -8.28 6.72 4.77
N HIS A 56 -8.64 6.53 6.03
CA HIS A 56 -8.87 7.65 6.97
C HIS A 56 -7.59 8.06 7.70
N SER A 57 -6.53 7.25 7.65
CA SER A 57 -5.21 7.59 8.18
C SER A 57 -4.39 8.39 7.16
N GLU A 58 -3.68 9.40 7.65
CA GLU A 58 -2.63 10.11 6.90
C GLU A 58 -1.52 9.15 6.41
N PHE A 59 -1.31 8.06 7.14
CA PHE A 59 -0.26 7.05 6.92
C PHE A 59 -0.82 5.73 6.40
N GLY A 60 -2.09 5.73 5.98
CA GLY A 60 -2.74 4.56 5.40
C GLY A 60 -2.07 4.12 4.11
N TRP A 61 -2.06 2.82 3.87
CA TRP A 61 -1.38 2.25 2.72
C TRP A 61 -2.09 1.03 2.19
N GLU A 62 -1.86 0.75 0.91
CA GLU A 62 -2.46 -0.36 0.18
C GLU A 62 -1.41 -1.03 -0.72
N ILE A 63 -1.77 -2.21 -1.24
CA ILE A 63 -0.92 -2.95 -2.16
C ILE A 63 -1.30 -2.53 -3.58
N ALA A 64 -0.37 -1.86 -4.27
CA ALA A 64 -0.48 -1.54 -5.68
C ALA A 64 0.06 -2.69 -6.53
N ASP A 65 -0.68 -3.11 -7.56
CA ASP A 65 -0.21 -4.04 -8.58
C ASP A 65 0.28 -3.27 -9.82
N GLY A 66 1.59 -3.28 -10.04
CA GLY A 66 2.24 -2.68 -11.19
C GLY A 66 2.50 -3.65 -12.35
N GLY A 67 1.97 -4.87 -12.30
CA GLY A 67 2.33 -5.98 -13.19
C GLY A 67 2.11 -5.66 -14.67
N TYR A 68 1.02 -4.97 -15.00
CA TYR A 68 0.76 -4.51 -16.37
C TYR A 68 1.84 -3.55 -16.89
N ARG A 69 2.36 -2.66 -16.04
CA ARG A 69 3.39 -1.67 -16.41
C ARG A 69 4.79 -2.29 -16.43
N MET A 70 5.09 -3.15 -15.46
CA MET A 70 6.43 -3.74 -15.29
C MET A 70 6.63 -5.04 -16.08
N ARG A 71 5.61 -5.53 -16.80
CA ARG A 71 5.60 -6.87 -17.43
C ARG A 71 6.06 -7.95 -16.45
N SER A 72 5.63 -7.82 -15.20
CA SER A 72 5.97 -8.69 -14.09
C SER A 72 4.67 -9.26 -13.51
N MET A 73 4.74 -10.38 -12.81
CA MET A 73 3.58 -11.03 -12.21
C MET A 73 3.89 -11.46 -10.78
N GLY A 74 2.84 -11.67 -9.99
CA GLY A 74 2.98 -12.11 -8.61
C GLY A 74 3.64 -11.06 -7.73
N LEU A 75 4.31 -11.50 -6.66
CA LEU A 75 4.84 -10.61 -5.62
C LEU A 75 5.80 -9.53 -6.15
N THR A 76 6.56 -9.80 -7.21
CA THR A 76 7.51 -8.84 -7.79
C THR A 76 6.82 -7.66 -8.48
N ALA A 77 5.54 -7.79 -8.83
CA ALA A 77 4.71 -6.73 -9.36
C ALA A 77 4.04 -5.87 -8.27
N LEU A 78 4.01 -6.38 -7.03
CA LEU A 78 3.33 -5.71 -5.92
C LEU A 78 4.24 -4.68 -5.25
N ARG A 79 3.65 -3.56 -4.86
CA ARG A 79 4.33 -2.46 -4.15
C ARG A 79 3.46 -1.96 -3.00
N PRO A 80 4.04 -1.70 -1.82
CA PRO A 80 3.35 -0.93 -0.80
C PRO A 80 3.30 0.53 -1.23
N MET A 81 2.12 1.13 -1.28
CA MET A 81 1.95 2.54 -1.62
C MET A 81 1.03 3.22 -0.62
N GLN A 82 1.35 4.48 -0.33
CA GLN A 82 0.44 5.34 0.42
C GLN A 82 -0.90 5.45 -0.35
N TRP A 83 -2.04 5.43 0.34
CA TRP A 83 -3.34 5.21 -0.31
C TRP A 83 -3.73 6.27 -1.35
N GLN A 84 -3.35 7.55 -1.15
CA GLN A 84 -3.56 8.58 -2.17
C GLN A 84 -2.65 8.35 -3.37
N ASN A 85 -1.38 8.01 -3.15
CA ASN A 85 -0.47 7.64 -4.24
C ASN A 85 -0.97 6.41 -5.02
N HIS A 86 -1.55 5.43 -4.34
CA HIS A 86 -2.15 4.25 -4.96
C HIS A 86 -3.38 4.60 -5.83
N VAL A 87 -4.28 5.45 -5.32
CA VAL A 87 -5.44 5.91 -6.11
C VAL A 87 -4.99 6.67 -7.36
N ASP A 88 -4.01 7.56 -7.25
CA ASP A 88 -3.47 8.29 -8.39
C ASP A 88 -2.77 7.35 -9.40
N PHE A 89 -2.04 6.35 -8.91
CA PHE A 89 -1.42 5.31 -9.72
C PHE A 89 -2.46 4.55 -10.58
N LEU A 90 -3.63 4.23 -10.01
CA LEU A 90 -4.73 3.56 -10.71
C LEU A 90 -5.42 4.46 -11.74
N VAL A 91 -5.73 5.71 -11.36
CA VAL A 91 -6.57 6.60 -12.18
C VAL A 91 -5.79 7.22 -13.33
N ALA A 92 -4.58 7.71 -13.07
CA ALA A 92 -3.93 8.63 -13.98
C ALA A 92 -2.88 7.96 -14.88
N SER A 93 -2.48 6.72 -14.59
CA SER A 93 -1.26 6.12 -15.13
C SER A 93 -0.02 7.04 -15.00
N ARG A 94 -0.07 8.08 -14.16
CA ARG A 94 0.99 9.08 -14.02
C ARG A 94 2.14 8.52 -13.20
N ASN A 95 3.37 8.84 -13.60
CA ASN A 95 4.59 8.53 -12.85
C ASN A 95 4.86 9.57 -11.73
N GLN A 96 3.84 10.29 -11.27
CA GLN A 96 4.00 11.38 -10.32
C GLN A 96 3.22 11.08 -9.05
N ALA A 97 3.94 11.04 -7.94
CA ALA A 97 3.35 10.92 -6.62
C ALA A 97 2.68 12.22 -6.21
N VAL A 98 1.50 12.08 -5.62
CA VAL A 98 0.70 13.20 -5.12
C VAL A 98 1.01 13.46 -3.65
N VAL A 99 1.56 12.48 -2.93
CA VAL A 99 1.89 12.56 -1.51
C VAL A 99 3.34 12.14 -1.27
N THR A 100 4.00 12.89 -0.39
CA THR A 100 5.37 12.62 0.08
C THR A 100 5.47 13.04 1.54
N ALA A 101 6.45 12.51 2.27
CA ALA A 101 6.75 12.99 3.61
C ALA A 101 7.26 14.45 3.58
N ASP A 102 6.79 15.25 4.53
CA ASP A 102 7.30 16.56 4.94
C ASP A 102 7.49 16.53 6.48
N GLY A 103 8.74 16.32 6.90
CA GLY A 103 9.06 16.00 8.29
C GLY A 103 8.35 14.74 8.79
N LEU A 104 7.54 14.89 9.83
CA LEU A 104 6.78 13.81 10.49
C LEU A 104 5.38 13.61 9.91
N ARG A 105 5.02 14.34 8.85
CA ARG A 105 3.70 14.30 8.22
C ARG A 105 3.81 13.94 6.74
N ASN A 106 2.70 13.52 6.16
CA ASN A 106 2.52 13.43 4.72
C ASN A 106 1.85 14.71 4.21
N SER A 107 2.43 15.30 3.17
CA SER A 107 1.87 16.48 2.52
C SER A 107 1.54 16.20 1.05
N ARG A 108 0.45 16.81 0.58
CA ARG A 108 0.03 16.72 -0.82
C ARG A 108 0.83 17.71 -1.65
N ARG A 109 1.47 17.25 -2.73
CA ARG A 109 2.04 18.15 -3.74
C ARG A 109 0.89 18.74 -4.56
N LEU A 110 0.82 20.07 -4.63
CA LEU A 110 0.00 20.77 -5.61
C LEU A 110 0.77 20.69 -6.94
N LEU A 111 0.35 19.78 -7.82
CA LEU A 111 0.85 19.64 -9.19
C LEU A 111 0.12 20.60 -10.12
#